data_AF-A0AAN4ZFC1-F1
#
_entry.id   AF-A0AAN4ZFC1-F1
#
_cell.length_a   1.000
_cell.length_b   1.000
_cell.length_c   1.000
_cell.angle_alpha   90.00
_cell.angle_beta   90.00
_cell.angle_gamma   90.00
#
_symmetry.space_group_name_H-M   'P 1'
#
loop_
_entity.id
_entity.type
_entity.pdbx_description
1 polymer ?
#
loop_
_entity_poly.entity_id
_entity_poly.type
_entity_poly.pdbx_seq_one_letter_code
_entity_poly.pdbx_strand_id
1 'polypeptide(L)'
;LPFFVLLQTSFCRVIFDKAELLDLNDLRSSDSAPFSCPLGCNVYTPSRTHLIQPGNYTLKSTNYHFEFTFYIVQKDAVNFDVPVYSIGGKVGVFNQRYVTYLSDMPGFRIRDISGDLSGDAVRVYTVGAQSVNSSCKPVYTSRFGDNAARSSLSIFGPIATVDFGSSKGMHYTTFSGDYSTVYTYVGASTIYVSPGYVGCGDSQLYANDYITKMEKSFHVEANE
;
A
#
# COMPACT_ATOMS: atom_id res chain seq x y z
N LEU A 1 17.15 37.07 7.96
CA LEU A 1 17.58 35.93 7.12
C LEU A 1 16.44 34.92 7.09
N PRO A 2 15.91 34.52 5.93
CA PRO A 2 14.98 33.40 5.86
C PRO A 2 15.77 32.10 6.08
N PHE A 3 15.29 31.29 7.03
CA PHE A 3 15.80 29.95 7.29
C PHE A 3 15.28 29.03 6.19
N PHE A 4 16.11 28.72 5.18
CA PHE A 4 15.82 27.65 4.23
C PHE A 4 16.04 26.32 4.95
N VAL A 5 14.95 25.66 5.35
CA VAL A 5 15.00 24.27 5.80
C VAL A 5 15.20 23.42 4.54
N LEU A 6 16.42 22.92 4.35
CA LEU A 6 16.70 21.86 3.38
C LEU A 6 16.06 20.57 3.91
N LEU A 7 14.85 20.25 3.43
CA LEU A 7 14.30 18.90 3.54
C LEU A 7 15.18 17.98 2.69
N GLN A 8 16.08 17.24 3.33
CA GLN A 8 16.71 16.09 2.67
C GLN A 8 15.61 15.04 2.46
N THR A 9 15.13 14.94 1.23
CA THR A 9 14.29 13.81 0.81
C THR A 9 15.21 12.59 0.72
N SER A 10 15.23 11.76 1.76
CA SER A 10 15.87 10.45 1.63
C SER A 10 14.94 9.59 0.77
N PHE A 11 15.36 9.30 -0.47
CA PHE A 11 14.78 8.26 -1.31
C PHE A 11 15.03 6.90 -0.66
N CYS A 12 14.24 6.58 0.37
CA CYS A 12 14.36 5.34 1.11
C CYS A 12 13.34 4.35 0.59
N ARG A 13 13.85 3.27 0.01
CA ARG A 13 13.14 2.02 -0.24
C ARG A 13 12.32 1.61 0.98
N VAL A 14 11.05 1.27 0.75
CA VAL A 14 10.14 0.89 1.82
C VAL A 14 10.20 -0.61 2.04
N ILE A 15 10.85 -1.01 3.13
CA ILE A 15 11.02 -2.40 3.53
C ILE A 15 10.16 -2.66 4.77
N PHE A 16 9.32 -3.68 4.72
CA PHE A 16 8.60 -4.18 5.87
C PHE A 16 9.19 -5.50 6.37
N ASP A 17 8.69 -5.99 7.51
CA ASP A 17 9.02 -7.36 7.90
C ASP A 17 8.47 -8.34 6.87
N LYS A 18 9.35 -9.15 6.27
CA LYS A 18 9.04 -10.15 5.24
C LYS A 18 8.37 -9.61 3.98
N ALA A 19 8.46 -8.32 3.71
CA ALA A 19 7.91 -7.74 2.49
C ALA A 19 8.61 -6.44 2.12
N GLU A 20 8.49 -6.04 0.87
CA GLU A 20 9.17 -4.87 0.33
C GLU A 20 8.30 -4.23 -0.75
N LEU A 21 8.34 -2.91 -0.82
CA LEU A 21 7.70 -2.16 -1.88
C LEU A 21 8.79 -1.50 -2.73
N LEU A 22 8.79 -1.83 -4.02
CA LEU A 22 9.70 -1.28 -5.01
C LEU A 22 8.91 -0.40 -5.98
N ASP A 23 9.43 0.78 -6.26
CA ASP A 23 8.85 1.70 -7.24
C ASP A 23 9.91 2.33 -8.15
N LEU A 24 9.49 3.29 -8.98
CA LEU A 24 10.39 3.98 -9.90
C LEU A 24 11.58 4.66 -9.21
N ASN A 25 11.44 5.10 -7.96
CA ASN A 25 12.51 5.75 -7.22
C ASN A 25 13.66 4.78 -6.91
N ASP A 26 13.37 3.49 -6.72
CA ASP A 26 14.39 2.45 -6.52
C ASP A 26 15.28 2.23 -7.74
N LEU A 27 14.87 2.72 -8.92
CA LEU A 27 15.62 2.64 -10.17
C LEU A 27 16.24 3.98 -10.61
N ARG A 28 16.14 5.05 -9.81
CA ARG A 28 16.64 6.39 -10.21
C ARG A 28 18.15 6.49 -10.23
N SER A 29 18.83 5.81 -9.30
CA SER A 29 20.29 5.80 -9.22
C SER A 29 20.95 4.69 -10.04
N SER A 30 20.15 3.70 -10.46
CA SER A 30 20.61 2.52 -11.19
C SER A 30 19.46 1.89 -11.96
N ASP A 31 19.71 1.36 -13.15
CA ASP A 31 18.71 0.73 -14.03
C ASP A 31 18.09 -0.56 -13.46
N SER A 32 18.52 -0.92 -12.25
CA SER A 32 18.17 -2.15 -11.59
C SER A 32 18.07 -1.99 -10.07
N ALA A 33 17.20 -2.78 -9.46
CA ALA A 33 17.00 -2.87 -8.01
C ALA A 33 17.00 -4.34 -7.57
N PRO A 34 17.91 -4.77 -6.67
CA PRO A 34 17.91 -6.14 -6.18
C PRO A 34 16.80 -6.38 -5.15
N PHE A 35 16.28 -7.60 -5.09
CA PHE A 35 15.42 -8.10 -4.01
C PHE A 35 15.64 -9.60 -3.78
N SER A 36 15.27 -10.10 -2.59
CA SER A 36 15.51 -11.50 -2.21
C SER A 36 14.22 -12.21 -1.79
N CYS A 37 14.10 -13.45 -2.27
CA CYS A 37 12.98 -14.35 -2.00
C CYS A 37 13.53 -15.69 -1.48
N PRO A 38 14.05 -15.77 -0.25
CA PRO A 38 14.77 -16.95 0.25
C PRO A 38 13.91 -18.22 0.29
N LEU A 39 12.59 -18.08 0.47
CA LEU A 39 11.62 -19.18 0.50
C LEU A 39 10.59 -19.07 -0.64
N GLY A 40 10.86 -18.21 -1.62
CA GLY A 40 9.90 -17.78 -2.63
C GLY A 40 9.06 -16.58 -2.16
N CYS A 41 8.39 -15.93 -3.12
CA CYS A 41 7.58 -14.75 -2.88
C CYS A 41 6.30 -14.73 -3.73
N ASN A 42 5.32 -13.96 -3.27
CA ASN A 42 4.32 -13.37 -4.16
C ASN A 42 4.80 -11.97 -4.55
N VAL A 43 4.80 -11.69 -5.85
CA VAL A 43 5.06 -10.35 -6.41
C VAL A 43 3.76 -9.82 -6.97
N TYR A 44 3.23 -8.81 -6.29
CA TYR A 44 2.01 -8.12 -6.65
C TYR A 44 2.33 -6.88 -7.48
N THR A 45 1.54 -6.68 -8.52
CA THR A 45 1.39 -5.44 -9.27
C THR A 45 -0.09 -5.07 -9.29
N PRO A 46 -0.47 -3.82 -9.59
CA PRO A 46 -1.89 -3.45 -9.70
C PRO A 46 -2.68 -4.16 -10.80
N SER A 47 -2.11 -5.15 -11.50
CA SER A 47 -2.89 -5.96 -12.44
C SER A 47 -2.62 -7.45 -12.40
N ARG A 48 -1.60 -7.90 -11.68
CA ARG A 48 -1.14 -9.29 -11.70
C ARG A 48 -0.47 -9.66 -10.39
N THR A 49 -0.58 -10.93 -10.05
CA THR A 49 0.22 -11.58 -9.00
C THR A 49 1.09 -12.64 -9.65
N HIS A 50 2.36 -12.68 -9.26
CA HIS A 50 3.32 -13.67 -9.75
C HIS A 50 3.94 -14.40 -8.57
N LEU A 51 3.83 -15.73 -8.56
CA LEU A 51 4.58 -16.58 -7.64
C LEU A 51 6.00 -16.77 -8.18
N ILE A 52 6.98 -16.40 -7.36
CA ILE A 52 8.40 -16.51 -7.68
C ILE A 52 9.04 -17.56 -6.77
N GLN A 53 9.91 -18.38 -7.36
CA GLN A 53 10.63 -19.44 -6.65
C GLN A 53 11.69 -18.86 -5.69
N PRO A 54 12.25 -19.70 -4.81
CA PRO A 54 13.37 -19.29 -3.97
C PRO A 54 14.56 -18.76 -4.79
N GLY A 55 15.08 -17.59 -4.45
CA GLY A 55 16.23 -17.01 -5.15
C GLY A 55 16.50 -15.54 -4.84
N ASN A 56 17.57 -15.03 -5.46
CA ASN A 56 17.89 -13.60 -5.50
C ASN A 56 17.56 -13.06 -6.89
N TYR A 57 16.88 -11.93 -6.91
CA TYR A 57 16.34 -11.36 -8.13
C TYR A 57 16.79 -9.92 -8.31
N THR A 58 16.79 -9.49 -9.56
CA THR A 58 17.04 -8.11 -9.93
C THR A 58 15.88 -7.62 -10.76
N LEU A 59 15.18 -6.61 -10.25
CA LEU A 59 14.25 -5.83 -11.05
C LEU A 59 15.07 -4.98 -12.01
N LYS A 60 14.76 -5.04 -13.31
CA LYS A 60 15.40 -4.19 -14.33
C LYS A 60 14.34 -3.38 -15.06
N SER A 61 14.61 -2.09 -15.25
CA SER A 61 13.78 -1.30 -16.16
C SER A 61 14.14 -1.62 -17.60
N THR A 62 13.15 -2.01 -18.40
CA THR A 62 13.32 -2.10 -19.87
C THR A 62 13.01 -0.76 -20.55
N ASN A 63 12.50 0.24 -19.83
CA ASN A 63 12.17 1.57 -20.33
C ASN A 63 11.95 2.58 -19.17
N TYR A 64 12.69 3.69 -19.18
CA TYR A 64 12.79 4.66 -18.06
C TYR A 64 11.59 5.58 -17.82
N HIS A 65 10.50 5.42 -18.58
CA HIS A 65 9.39 6.38 -18.56
C HIS A 65 8.11 5.89 -17.88
N PHE A 66 8.17 4.81 -17.10
CA PHE A 66 6.97 4.19 -16.55
C PHE A 66 6.96 4.21 -15.02
N GLU A 67 5.88 4.75 -14.44
CA GLU A 67 5.56 4.56 -13.03
C GLU A 67 5.12 3.11 -12.80
N PHE A 68 5.58 2.52 -11.70
CA PHE A 68 5.21 1.19 -11.29
C PHE A 68 5.26 1.07 -9.77
N THR A 69 4.52 0.08 -9.26
CA THR A 69 4.73 -0.41 -7.91
C THR A 69 4.72 -1.94 -7.92
N PHE A 70 5.83 -2.52 -7.45
CA PHE A 70 5.90 -3.91 -7.04
C PHE A 70 5.78 -3.99 -5.53
N TYR A 71 4.93 -4.88 -5.09
CA TYR A 71 4.82 -5.23 -3.70
C TYR A 71 5.15 -6.71 -3.55
N ILE A 72 6.25 -6.98 -2.86
CA ILE A 72 6.88 -8.29 -2.78
C ILE A 72 6.65 -8.81 -1.36
N VAL A 73 6.11 -10.02 -1.25
CA VAL A 73 5.81 -10.64 0.04
C VAL A 73 6.49 -12.00 0.09
N GLN A 74 7.29 -12.25 1.12
CA GLN A 74 7.98 -13.53 1.33
C GLN A 74 6.98 -14.60 1.80
N LYS A 75 7.20 -15.84 1.37
CA LYS A 75 6.30 -16.98 1.64
C LYS A 75 6.06 -17.27 3.13
N ASP A 76 6.99 -16.89 4.00
CA ASP A 76 6.91 -17.06 5.45
C ASP A 76 6.33 -15.82 6.18
N ALA A 77 5.87 -14.81 5.45
CA ALA A 77 5.20 -13.66 6.02
C ALA A 77 3.86 -14.06 6.69
N VAL A 78 3.53 -13.41 7.80
CA VAL A 78 2.18 -13.51 8.37
C VAL A 78 1.18 -13.01 7.32
N ASN A 79 0.00 -13.61 7.21
CA ASN A 79 -1.01 -13.19 6.23
C ASN A 79 -0.54 -13.25 4.75
N PHE A 80 0.43 -14.11 4.40
CA PHE A 80 0.96 -14.26 3.04
C PHE A 80 -0.12 -14.47 1.96
N ASP A 81 -1.16 -15.24 2.27
CA ASP A 81 -2.24 -15.57 1.33
C ASP A 81 -3.37 -14.52 1.31
N VAL A 82 -3.23 -13.38 2.01
CA VAL A 82 -4.21 -12.30 1.94
C VAL A 82 -4.18 -11.68 0.54
N PRO A 83 -5.32 -11.60 -0.17
CA PRO A 83 -5.34 -11.04 -1.50
C PRO A 83 -5.01 -9.54 -1.52
N VAL A 84 -4.27 -9.14 -2.55
CA VAL A 84 -3.98 -7.73 -2.86
C VAL A 84 -4.80 -7.34 -4.08
N TYR A 85 -5.61 -6.29 -3.93
CA TYR A 85 -6.51 -5.81 -4.96
C TYR A 85 -5.96 -4.56 -5.62
N SER A 86 -6.22 -4.43 -6.92
CA SER A 86 -6.00 -3.18 -7.61
C SER A 86 -7.09 -2.17 -7.28
N ILE A 87 -6.74 -0.89 -7.36
CA ILE A 87 -7.71 0.19 -7.30
C ILE A 87 -8.64 0.18 -8.53
N GLY A 88 -9.92 0.50 -8.33
CA GLY A 88 -10.88 0.57 -9.44
C GLY A 88 -12.33 0.21 -9.14
N GLY A 89 -12.73 0.04 -7.88
CA GLY A 89 -14.13 -0.20 -7.55
C GLY A 89 -14.39 -0.65 -6.12
N LYS A 90 -15.56 -1.26 -5.93
CA LYS A 90 -15.99 -1.89 -4.69
C LYS A 90 -15.46 -3.31 -4.63
N VAL A 91 -14.70 -3.63 -3.60
CA VAL A 91 -14.26 -4.98 -3.28
C VAL A 91 -15.10 -5.51 -2.14
N GLY A 92 -15.53 -6.77 -2.25
CA GLY A 92 -16.20 -7.50 -1.19
C GLY A 92 -15.40 -8.74 -0.83
N VAL A 93 -15.21 -8.99 0.46
CA VAL A 93 -14.53 -10.18 0.96
C VAL A 93 -15.39 -10.90 1.99
N PHE A 94 -15.36 -12.23 1.97
CA PHE A 94 -16.10 -13.08 2.91
C PHE A 94 -15.13 -13.74 3.87
N ASN A 95 -15.42 -13.63 5.15
CA ASN A 95 -14.62 -14.19 6.23
C ASN A 95 -13.12 -13.82 6.19
N GLN A 96 -12.81 -12.60 5.75
CA GLN A 96 -11.44 -12.08 5.69
C GLN A 96 -11.34 -10.81 6.52
N ARG A 97 -10.35 -10.77 7.42
CA ARG A 97 -10.10 -9.60 8.29
C ARG A 97 -9.44 -8.44 7.57
N TYR A 98 -8.59 -8.77 6.60
CA TYR A 98 -7.74 -7.80 5.93
C TYR A 98 -8.07 -7.73 4.45
N VAL A 99 -7.99 -6.52 3.91
CA VAL A 99 -7.89 -6.31 2.47
C VAL A 99 -6.78 -5.32 2.18
N THR A 100 -5.84 -5.72 1.34
CA THR A 100 -4.74 -4.87 0.88
C THR A 100 -5.03 -4.34 -0.51
N TYR A 101 -4.71 -3.08 -0.73
CA TYR A 101 -4.83 -2.37 -1.99
C TYR A 101 -3.46 -1.98 -2.50
N LEU A 102 -3.26 -2.12 -3.81
CA LEU A 102 -2.07 -1.68 -4.50
C LEU A 102 -2.45 -0.80 -5.70
N SER A 103 -1.68 0.24 -5.91
CA SER A 103 -1.88 1.26 -6.94
C SER A 103 -0.52 1.70 -7.46
N ASP A 104 -0.43 2.00 -8.76
CA ASP A 104 0.77 2.64 -9.34
C ASP A 104 0.75 4.16 -9.09
N MET A 105 -0.36 4.70 -8.57
CA MET A 105 -0.46 6.12 -8.22
C MET A 105 0.18 6.43 -6.87
N PRO A 106 0.65 7.67 -6.68
CA PRO A 106 1.20 8.18 -5.41
C PRO A 106 0.22 8.16 -4.24
N GLY A 107 -1.07 7.94 -4.51
CA GLY A 107 -2.11 7.87 -3.50
C GLY A 107 -3.43 7.45 -4.10
N PHE A 108 -4.40 7.19 -3.23
CA PHE A 108 -5.77 6.85 -3.61
C PHE A 108 -6.72 7.16 -2.46
N ARG A 109 -8.02 6.99 -2.71
CA ARG A 109 -9.06 7.30 -1.73
C ARG A 109 -9.90 6.10 -1.39
N ILE A 110 -10.11 5.87 -0.10
CA ILE A 110 -11.13 4.96 0.42
C ILE A 110 -12.41 5.77 0.60
N ARG A 111 -13.46 5.41 -0.16
CA ARG A 111 -14.73 6.14 -0.21
C ARG A 111 -15.78 5.62 0.76
N ASP A 112 -15.78 4.31 0.99
CA ASP A 112 -16.76 3.61 1.79
C ASP A 112 -16.12 2.36 2.40
N ILE A 113 -16.48 2.05 3.65
CA ILE A 113 -16.13 0.82 4.35
C ILE A 113 -17.40 0.28 5.00
N SER A 114 -17.93 -0.84 4.54
CA SER A 114 -19.25 -1.32 4.96
C SER A 114 -19.29 -2.84 5.15
N GLY A 115 -20.41 -3.37 5.65
CA GLY A 115 -20.61 -4.80 5.91
C GLY A 115 -20.70 -5.13 7.40
N ASP A 116 -20.27 -6.34 7.77
CA ASP A 116 -20.21 -6.77 9.17
C ASP A 116 -19.02 -6.11 9.88
N LEU A 117 -19.27 -4.99 10.55
CA LEU A 117 -18.25 -4.25 11.32
C LEU A 117 -18.47 -4.40 12.82
N SER A 118 -19.05 -5.52 13.25
CA SER A 118 -19.40 -5.81 14.65
C SER A 118 -18.20 -6.17 15.54
N GLY A 119 -17.00 -6.27 14.96
CA GLY A 119 -15.76 -6.57 15.67
C GLY A 119 -15.11 -5.35 16.34
N ASP A 120 -13.78 -5.41 16.43
CA ASP A 120 -12.98 -4.29 16.89
C ASP A 120 -13.09 -3.07 15.96
N ALA A 121 -12.55 -1.94 16.41
CA ALA A 121 -12.34 -0.76 15.57
C ALA A 121 -11.73 -1.10 14.20
N VAL A 122 -12.31 -0.53 13.15
CA VAL A 122 -11.74 -0.59 11.80
C VAL A 122 -10.46 0.24 11.78
N ARG A 123 -9.39 -0.31 11.21
CA ARG A 123 -8.11 0.37 11.10
C ARG A 123 -7.66 0.38 9.65
N VAL A 124 -7.00 1.45 9.23
CA VAL A 124 -6.34 1.52 7.93
C VAL A 124 -4.87 1.80 8.14
N TYR A 125 -4.05 1.01 7.47
CA TYR A 125 -2.60 1.07 7.50
C TYR A 125 -2.08 1.37 6.10
N THR A 126 -0.96 2.08 6.00
CA THR A 126 -0.26 2.38 4.73
C THR A 126 0.79 1.30 4.39
N VAL A 127 0.49 0.04 4.74
CA VAL A 127 1.32 -1.14 4.50
C VAL A 127 0.46 -2.33 4.05
N GLY A 128 1.08 -3.42 3.65
CA GLY A 128 0.39 -4.69 3.39
C GLY A 128 -0.05 -5.42 4.68
N ALA A 129 -0.95 -6.41 4.54
CA ALA A 129 -1.55 -7.15 5.65
C ALA A 129 -0.56 -7.94 6.54
N GLN A 130 0.52 -8.45 5.96
CA GLN A 130 1.66 -9.05 6.65
C GLN A 130 2.36 -8.12 7.65
N SER A 131 2.34 -6.83 7.37
CA SER A 131 2.99 -5.81 8.20
C SER A 131 2.04 -5.20 9.22
N VAL A 132 0.77 -5.63 9.25
CA VAL A 132 -0.20 -5.20 10.25
C VAL A 132 0.13 -5.88 11.59
N ASN A 133 1.09 -5.33 12.32
CA ASN A 133 1.53 -5.80 13.64
C ASN A 133 1.97 -4.61 14.53
N SER A 134 2.58 -4.89 15.69
CA SER A 134 2.89 -3.89 16.73
C SER A 134 3.88 -2.79 16.32
N SER A 135 4.66 -2.96 15.25
CA SER A 135 5.61 -1.93 14.79
C SER A 135 4.97 -0.87 13.89
N CYS A 136 3.81 -1.19 13.30
CA CYS A 136 3.08 -0.34 12.38
C CYS A 136 1.84 0.26 13.04
N LYS A 137 1.74 1.59 13.00
CA LYS A 137 0.59 2.34 13.47
C LYS A 137 -0.38 2.59 12.33
N PRO A 138 -1.68 2.45 12.59
CA PRO A 138 -2.68 2.77 11.58
C PRO A 138 -2.73 4.29 11.34
N VAL A 139 -2.95 4.68 10.08
CA VAL A 139 -3.22 6.07 9.70
C VAL A 139 -4.67 6.48 9.99
N TYR A 140 -5.53 5.49 10.24
CA TYR A 140 -6.91 5.68 10.69
C TYR A 140 -7.31 4.58 11.68
N THR A 141 -8.00 4.96 12.75
CA THR A 141 -8.71 4.03 13.62
C THR A 141 -10.11 4.58 13.85
N SER A 142 -11.12 3.80 13.51
CA SER A 142 -12.52 4.16 13.81
C SER A 142 -12.80 3.98 15.29
N ARG A 143 -13.75 4.73 15.83
CA ARG A 143 -14.24 4.48 17.20
C ARG A 143 -15.15 3.25 17.25
N PHE A 144 -15.98 3.10 16.21
CA PHE A 144 -16.94 2.01 16.01
C PHE A 144 -17.11 1.73 14.51
N GLY A 145 -17.77 0.63 14.14
CA GLY A 145 -18.06 0.27 12.75
C GLY A 145 -18.83 1.36 11.99
N ASP A 146 -19.84 1.97 12.62
CA ASP A 146 -20.63 3.05 11.99
C ASP A 146 -19.80 4.29 11.62
N ASN A 147 -18.76 4.59 12.40
CA ASN A 147 -17.85 5.68 12.08
C ASN A 147 -17.01 5.35 10.84
N ALA A 148 -16.59 4.09 10.69
CA ALA A 148 -15.85 3.65 9.51
C ALA A 148 -16.69 3.77 8.24
N ALA A 149 -17.97 3.36 8.31
CA ALA A 149 -18.92 3.46 7.21
C ALA A 149 -19.26 4.88 6.77
N ARG A 150 -18.96 5.88 7.61
CA ARG A 150 -19.16 7.29 7.29
C ARG A 150 -17.85 8.04 7.05
N SER A 151 -16.72 7.34 7.03
CA SER A 151 -15.41 7.96 6.84
C SER A 151 -14.96 7.84 5.38
N SER A 152 -14.31 8.89 4.88
CA SER A 152 -13.57 8.83 3.63
C SER A 152 -12.13 9.23 3.90
N LEU A 153 -11.21 8.41 3.41
CA LEU A 153 -9.79 8.47 3.77
C LEU A 153 -8.96 8.69 2.52
N SER A 154 -8.14 9.73 2.52
CA SER A 154 -7.08 9.90 1.52
C SER A 154 -5.83 9.19 1.99
N ILE A 155 -5.35 8.24 1.20
CA ILE A 155 -4.14 7.47 1.44
C ILE A 155 -3.04 8.05 0.56
N PHE A 156 -1.97 8.50 1.18
CA PHE A 156 -0.77 9.00 0.49
C PHE A 156 0.28 7.89 0.45
N GLY A 157 0.16 7.06 -0.58
CA GLY A 157 1.04 5.94 -0.86
C GLY A 157 0.37 4.95 -1.81
N PRO A 158 1.16 4.08 -2.46
CA PRO A 158 0.67 3.11 -3.43
C PRO A 158 0.02 1.89 -2.77
N ILE A 159 0.17 1.71 -1.46
CA ILE A 159 -0.36 0.56 -0.72
C ILE A 159 -1.16 0.98 0.52
N ALA A 160 -2.25 0.27 0.79
CA ALA A 160 -2.92 0.32 2.09
C ALA A 160 -3.62 -0.98 2.44
N THR A 161 -3.74 -1.28 3.73
CA THR A 161 -4.54 -2.38 4.23
C THR A 161 -5.64 -1.88 5.14
N VAL A 162 -6.87 -2.34 4.87
CA VAL A 162 -8.01 -2.19 5.77
C VAL A 162 -8.06 -3.42 6.67
N ASP A 163 -7.97 -3.22 7.99
CA ASP A 163 -8.32 -4.20 9.02
C ASP A 163 -9.75 -3.92 9.48
N PHE A 164 -10.69 -4.82 9.17
CA PHE A 164 -12.09 -4.66 9.56
C PHE A 164 -12.34 -4.91 11.05
N GLY A 165 -11.32 -5.34 11.81
CA GLY A 165 -11.45 -5.69 13.24
C GLY A 165 -12.13 -7.04 13.50
N SER A 166 -12.65 -7.69 12.46
CA SER A 166 -13.26 -9.03 12.50
C SER A 166 -13.00 -9.73 11.16
N SER A 167 -12.94 -11.06 11.19
CA SER A 167 -12.93 -11.90 10.00
C SER A 167 -14.29 -12.56 9.77
N LYS A 168 -15.38 -12.06 10.35
CA LYS A 168 -16.71 -12.69 10.26
C LYS A 168 -17.59 -11.91 9.30
N GLY A 169 -18.26 -12.65 8.42
CA GLY A 169 -19.27 -12.10 7.54
C GLY A 169 -18.69 -11.48 6.28
N MET A 170 -19.50 -10.63 5.65
CA MET A 170 -19.12 -9.90 4.44
C MET A 170 -18.61 -8.53 4.83
N HIS A 171 -17.42 -8.17 4.34
CA HIS A 171 -16.89 -6.82 4.43
C HIS A 171 -16.75 -6.23 3.03
N TYR A 172 -16.94 -4.93 2.93
CA TYR A 172 -16.83 -4.19 1.68
C TYR A 172 -15.99 -2.95 1.89
N THR A 173 -15.27 -2.59 0.84
CA THR A 173 -14.58 -1.30 0.80
C THR A 173 -14.49 -0.81 -0.64
N THR A 174 -14.65 0.49 -0.84
CA THR A 174 -14.73 1.11 -2.16
C THR A 174 -13.61 2.11 -2.36
N PHE A 175 -12.93 2.02 -3.51
CA PHE A 175 -11.74 2.83 -3.80
C PHE A 175 -11.95 3.72 -5.00
N SER A 176 -11.29 4.88 -4.98
CA SER A 176 -11.20 5.82 -6.08
C SER A 176 -9.75 6.20 -6.30
N GLY A 177 -9.35 6.26 -7.57
CA GLY A 177 -8.03 6.74 -7.93
C GLY A 177 -7.86 8.25 -7.80
N ASP A 178 -8.95 8.99 -7.74
CA ASP A 178 -8.91 10.42 -7.45
C ASP A 178 -8.67 10.65 -5.95
N TYR A 179 -7.41 10.90 -5.61
CA TYR A 179 -6.98 11.40 -4.30
C TYR A 179 -6.84 12.93 -4.26
N SER A 180 -7.05 13.61 -5.41
CA SER A 180 -6.89 15.06 -5.57
C SER A 180 -8.11 15.85 -5.12
N THR A 181 -9.31 15.26 -5.23
CA THR A 181 -10.55 15.91 -4.81
C THR A 181 -10.96 15.53 -3.40
N VAL A 182 -10.94 16.51 -2.48
CA VAL A 182 -11.40 16.36 -1.10
C VAL A 182 -12.90 16.66 -1.02
N TYR A 183 -13.74 15.80 -1.60
CA TYR A 183 -15.18 15.84 -1.33
C TYR A 183 -15.51 14.99 -0.12
N THR A 184 -16.08 15.57 0.92
CA THR A 184 -16.52 14.86 2.13
C THR A 184 -18.01 15.04 2.26
N TYR A 185 -18.76 13.96 2.45
CA TYR A 185 -20.20 14.05 2.68
C TYR A 185 -20.47 14.80 3.98
N VAL A 186 -21.58 15.53 4.04
CA VAL A 186 -22.02 16.19 5.28
C VAL A 186 -22.22 15.11 6.36
N GLY A 187 -21.50 15.23 7.47
CA GLY A 187 -21.50 14.25 8.57
C GLY A 187 -20.39 13.18 8.48
N ALA A 188 -19.52 13.23 7.47
CA ALA A 188 -18.32 12.41 7.40
C ALA A 188 -17.16 13.02 8.20
N SER A 189 -16.28 12.18 8.74
CA SER A 189 -15.00 12.62 9.29
C SER A 189 -13.93 12.56 8.20
N THR A 190 -13.20 13.65 8.01
CA THR A 190 -12.05 13.74 7.10
C THR A 190 -10.78 13.58 7.90
N ILE A 191 -9.88 12.73 7.42
CA ILE A 191 -8.59 12.50 8.06
C ILE A 191 -7.50 12.94 7.11
N TYR A 192 -6.69 13.88 7.59
CA TYR A 192 -5.51 14.37 6.89
C TYR A 192 -4.32 13.55 7.38
N VAL A 193 -3.80 12.70 6.51
CA VAL A 193 -2.54 11.98 6.74
C VAL A 193 -1.42 12.79 6.09
N SER A 194 -0.27 12.91 6.74
CA SER A 194 0.90 13.55 6.12
C SER A 194 1.40 12.72 4.93
N PRO A 195 1.75 13.34 3.79
CA PRO A 195 2.39 12.63 2.68
C PRO A 195 3.58 11.80 3.16
N GLY A 196 3.61 10.54 2.75
CA GLY A 196 4.72 9.66 3.03
C GLY A 196 4.76 8.98 4.38
N TYR A 197 3.76 9.09 5.23
CA TYR A 197 3.76 8.31 6.46
C TYR A 197 3.31 6.85 6.22
N VAL A 198 4.22 5.87 6.33
CA VAL A 198 3.87 4.45 6.22
C VAL A 198 3.48 3.80 7.55
N GLY A 199 3.52 4.56 8.66
CA GLY A 199 3.08 4.05 9.96
C GLY A 199 4.08 3.19 10.72
N CYS A 200 5.19 2.76 10.12
CA CYS A 200 6.05 1.72 10.67
C CYS A 200 7.43 2.24 11.09
N GLY A 201 7.78 2.04 12.37
CA GLY A 201 9.09 2.43 12.92
C GLY A 201 9.46 3.91 12.77
N ASP A 202 10.70 4.27 13.14
CA ASP A 202 11.13 5.68 13.21
C ASP A 202 11.66 6.26 11.90
N SER A 203 11.79 5.47 10.82
CA SER A 203 12.55 5.87 9.62
C SER A 203 11.91 5.54 8.27
N GLN A 204 10.66 5.10 8.23
CA GLN A 204 10.02 4.74 6.96
C GLN A 204 9.11 5.88 6.50
N LEU A 205 9.52 6.55 5.43
CA LEU A 205 8.74 7.60 4.77
C LEU A 205 8.62 7.31 3.28
N TYR A 206 7.40 7.30 2.75
CA TYR A 206 7.09 7.24 1.33
C TYR A 206 7.11 8.66 0.73
N ALA A 207 8.29 9.23 0.48
CA ALA A 207 8.40 10.52 -0.17
C ALA A 207 8.16 10.37 -1.69
N ASN A 208 7.04 10.89 -2.21
CA ASN A 208 6.78 10.90 -3.64
C ASN A 208 6.67 12.36 -4.12
N ASP A 209 7.70 12.83 -4.85
CA ASP A 209 7.85 14.24 -5.24
C ASP A 209 7.11 14.64 -6.52
N TYR A 210 6.67 13.72 -7.39
CA TYR A 210 6.02 14.10 -8.65
C TYR A 210 4.98 13.09 -9.12
N ILE A 211 3.84 13.64 -9.53
CA ILE A 211 2.63 12.93 -9.95
C ILE A 211 2.37 13.39 -11.38
N THR A 212 2.55 12.56 -12.41
CA THR A 212 1.75 12.64 -13.65
C THR A 212 2.09 11.53 -14.65
N LYS A 213 1.10 10.65 -14.89
CA LYS A 213 0.83 9.75 -16.05
C LYS A 213 1.35 8.29 -16.02
N MET A 214 0.48 7.40 -16.53
CA MET A 214 0.57 5.92 -16.50
C MET A 214 0.76 5.31 -17.90
N GLU A 215 1.57 4.25 -18.01
CA GLU A 215 1.42 3.08 -18.92
C GLU A 215 2.49 1.98 -18.63
N LYS A 216 2.27 0.71 -19.04
CA LYS A 216 2.89 -0.52 -18.47
C LYS A 216 3.99 -1.19 -19.33
N SER A 217 5.18 -1.51 -18.75
CA SER A 217 6.03 -2.68 -19.12
C SER A 217 7.26 -2.87 -18.19
N PHE A 218 7.50 -4.08 -17.64
CA PHE A 218 8.70 -4.45 -16.84
C PHE A 218 9.09 -5.94 -16.98
N HIS A 219 10.34 -6.29 -16.65
CA HIS A 219 10.86 -7.66 -16.62
C HIS A 219 11.63 -7.95 -15.31
N VAL A 220 11.52 -9.19 -14.81
CA VAL A 220 12.21 -9.66 -13.59
C VAL A 220 13.17 -10.77 -14.01
N GLU A 221 14.45 -10.62 -13.67
CA GLU A 221 15.51 -11.60 -13.97
C GLU A 221 16.06 -12.22 -12.67
N ALA A 222 16.30 -13.52 -12.68
CA ALA A 222 17.00 -14.21 -11.61
C ALA A 222 18.51 -13.97 -11.73
N ASN A 223 19.20 -13.76 -10.61
CA ASN A 223 20.66 -13.74 -10.59
C ASN A 223 21.16 -15.19 -10.46
N GLU A 224 21.88 -15.68 -11.47
CA GLU A 224 22.64 -16.94 -11.39
C GLU A 224 23.90 -16.77 -10.53
#